data_AF-A0A9P3C7B8-F1
#
_entry.id   AF-A0A9P3C7B8-F1
#
_cell.length_a   1.000
_cell.length_b   1.000
_cell.length_c   1.000
_cell.angle_alpha   90.00
_cell.angle_beta   90.00
_cell.angle_gamma   90.00
#
_symmetry.space_group_name_H-M   'P 1'
#
loop_
_entity.id
_entity.type
_entity.pdbx_description
1 polymer ?
#
loop_
_entity_poly.entity_id
_entity_poly.type
_entity_poly.pdbx_seq_one_letter_code
_entity_poly.pdbx_strand_id
1 'polypeptide(L)'
;MAHTADPLHLLPSEVVLRILDFTPPPTLAALTCLNRSWHSFIDQDHQDAIYTAKTSRPHGARDFVFLEQTQSFAKYYSGVQTWKELCKRQTLLARNWTSRRPTTRESIIQVGNDPVWRFKPDFKRRIILSTSQAGGLSVTDMDTGELLFHMLRDVVRPFAHLEYEDGTAVFDREGNAVEVWRIDDSATSRGVLRRIAVLPHERTTRGFQLSYSMLCVVSCDGLGFVYDNMLAGEPRVMTKMTIEEGATGHLHQCLDAVAWSQGTKGYHFYDKTSGRCLGVLQPAFCAAGGNTDRFFHIHHSEGGPDFRLGEGSFAGVASIFPPQNPRQNRTSEISINAGPMPVVDGEFIPLAEDEWGAGMFDGDLFAGVSRGGRVFICSNWRKALEGSTSFAANTCMIECDSDGSTFDLGGWLSVRDRRVMFEIQDRVYVVSLDDENRVIPGDDKSSRPSFTLASCLSSQLAVPVSFMSLYDDCIMTTYTTLRHRDRSIFQLAQNRRGVLPTKVIRILSLAPDTAGNNDDTMLGAGTGHSESQNRDYQTLLREDMLQFVQMLADEAEDDEGDVEAALELIGDVEDPEDLEALD
;
A
#
# COMPACT_ATOMS: atom_id res chain seq x y z
N MET A 1 -18.27 -38.78 43.24
CA MET A 1 -18.04 -37.46 42.61
C MET A 1 -16.54 -37.25 42.61
N ALA A 2 -15.91 -37.20 41.44
CA ALA A 2 -14.47 -36.94 41.37
C ALA A 2 -14.22 -35.50 41.83
N HIS A 3 -13.38 -35.32 42.85
CA HIS A 3 -12.92 -34.00 43.24
C HIS A 3 -12.12 -33.41 42.07
N THR A 4 -12.58 -32.28 41.53
CA THR A 4 -11.83 -31.52 40.54
C THR A 4 -10.55 -31.01 41.22
N ALA A 5 -9.40 -31.45 40.74
CA ALA A 5 -8.10 -31.11 41.31
C ALA A 5 -7.31 -30.27 40.31
N ASP A 6 -6.56 -29.28 40.82
CA ASP A 6 -5.79 -28.35 39.99
C ASP A 6 -4.63 -29.09 39.32
N PRO A 7 -4.55 -29.13 37.97
CA PRO A 7 -3.47 -29.82 37.27
C PRO A 7 -2.09 -29.27 37.64
N LEU A 8 -1.99 -28.00 38.07
CA LEU A 8 -0.74 -27.40 38.53
C LEU A 8 -0.13 -28.12 39.75
N HIS A 9 -0.97 -28.75 40.57
CA HIS A 9 -0.56 -29.48 41.78
C HIS A 9 -0.49 -31.00 41.58
N LEU A 10 -0.99 -31.51 40.46
CA LEU A 10 -1.03 -32.94 40.16
C LEU A 10 0.00 -33.38 39.11
N LEU A 11 0.34 -32.50 38.18
CA LEU A 11 1.17 -32.81 37.04
C LEU A 11 2.57 -32.21 37.22
N PRO A 12 3.63 -32.86 36.69
CA PRO A 12 4.95 -32.25 36.57
C PRO A 12 4.90 -30.95 35.75
N SER A 13 5.76 -29.98 36.07
CA SER A 13 5.82 -28.68 35.40
C SER A 13 5.97 -28.80 33.89
N GLU A 14 6.73 -29.79 33.40
CA GLU A 14 6.93 -30.03 31.97
C GLU A 14 5.62 -30.41 31.25
N VAL A 15 4.76 -31.17 31.92
CA VAL A 15 3.45 -31.55 31.39
C VAL A 15 2.52 -30.35 31.39
N VAL A 16 2.54 -29.53 32.44
CA VAL A 16 1.76 -28.28 32.50
C VAL A 16 2.21 -27.33 31.41
N LEU A 17 3.51 -27.12 31.21
CA LEU A 17 4.05 -26.30 30.12
C LEU A 17 3.59 -26.82 28.75
N ARG A 18 3.62 -28.15 28.55
CA ARG A 18 3.14 -28.77 27.31
C ARG A 18 1.64 -28.57 27.09
N ILE A 19 0.84 -28.51 28.15
CA ILE A 19 -0.59 -28.15 28.05
C ILE A 19 -0.72 -26.67 27.67
N LEU A 20 0.08 -25.79 28.28
CA LEU A 20 0.07 -24.37 27.98
C LEU A 20 0.54 -24.05 26.54
N ASP A 21 1.33 -24.91 25.90
CA ASP A 21 1.66 -24.79 24.46
C ASP A 21 0.41 -24.74 23.55
N PHE A 22 -0.70 -25.34 23.95
CA PHE A 22 -1.97 -25.31 23.20
C PHE A 22 -2.92 -24.20 23.64
N THR A 23 -2.55 -23.43 24.66
CA THR A 23 -3.39 -22.38 25.25
C THR A 23 -3.14 -21.03 24.57
N PRO A 24 -4.16 -20.32 24.06
CA PRO A 24 -3.95 -19.02 23.42
C PRO A 24 -3.66 -17.92 24.46
N PRO A 25 -3.00 -16.81 24.06
CA PRO A 25 -2.60 -15.74 24.99
C PRO A 25 -3.72 -15.16 25.89
N PRO A 26 -4.97 -14.95 25.41
CA PRO A 26 -6.06 -14.48 26.29
C PRO A 26 -6.37 -15.46 27.42
N THR A 27 -6.29 -16.76 27.17
CA THR A 27 -6.51 -17.79 28.20
C THR A 27 -5.34 -17.83 29.18
N LEU A 28 -4.09 -17.64 28.73
CA LEU A 28 -2.94 -17.49 29.64
C LEU A 28 -3.12 -16.30 30.58
N ALA A 29 -3.57 -15.16 30.07
CA ALA A 29 -3.89 -13.99 30.88
C ALA A 29 -5.02 -14.28 31.89
N ALA A 30 -6.04 -15.04 31.49
CA ALA A 30 -7.10 -15.46 32.42
C ALA A 30 -6.55 -16.39 33.53
N LEU A 31 -5.68 -17.35 33.19
CA LEU A 31 -5.04 -18.25 34.15
C LEU A 31 -4.23 -17.48 35.20
N THR A 32 -3.47 -16.45 34.79
CA THR A 32 -2.71 -15.60 35.73
C THR A 32 -3.60 -14.85 36.72
N CYS A 33 -4.89 -14.67 36.41
CA CYS A 33 -5.86 -14.02 37.28
C CYS A 33 -6.63 -15.00 38.20
N LEU A 34 -6.46 -16.32 38.04
CA LEU A 34 -7.21 -17.31 38.84
C LEU A 34 -6.74 -17.37 40.30
N ASN A 35 -5.43 -17.55 40.51
CA ASN A 35 -4.83 -17.63 41.83
C ASN A 35 -3.31 -17.35 41.77
N ARG A 36 -2.68 -17.23 42.95
CA ARG A 36 -1.23 -16.92 43.06
C ARG A 36 -0.34 -18.01 42.49
N SER A 37 -0.74 -19.28 42.55
CA SER A 37 0.05 -20.41 42.05
C SER A 37 0.18 -20.34 40.52
N TRP A 38 -0.94 -20.15 39.82
CA TRP A 38 -0.94 -19.98 38.36
C TRP A 38 -0.21 -18.70 37.93
N HIS A 39 -0.39 -17.60 38.66
CA HIS A 39 0.38 -16.39 38.42
C HIS A 39 1.89 -16.62 38.56
N SER A 40 2.35 -17.23 39.66
CA SER A 40 3.77 -17.55 39.87
C SER A 40 4.30 -18.43 38.74
N PHE A 41 3.60 -19.52 38.45
CA PHE A 41 4.04 -20.48 37.44
C PHE A 41 4.20 -19.84 36.06
N ILE A 42 3.22 -19.03 35.62
CA ILE A 42 3.22 -18.42 34.29
C ILE A 42 4.13 -17.19 34.23
N ASP A 43 3.99 -16.24 35.16
CA ASP A 43 4.60 -14.92 35.05
C ASP A 43 5.91 -14.76 35.81
N GLN A 44 6.25 -15.70 36.70
CA GLN A 44 7.49 -15.65 37.48
C GLN A 44 8.44 -16.79 37.09
N ASP A 45 7.98 -18.03 37.16
CA ASP A 45 8.85 -19.21 37.09
C ASP A 45 9.15 -19.63 35.64
N HIS A 46 8.16 -19.54 34.73
CA HIS A 46 8.27 -20.05 33.36
C HIS A 46 7.88 -19.05 32.27
N GLN A 47 7.93 -17.74 32.56
CA GLN A 47 7.51 -16.66 31.65
C GLN A 47 8.14 -16.79 30.27
N ASP A 48 9.47 -16.91 30.20
CA ASP A 48 10.18 -16.95 28.92
C ASP A 48 9.79 -18.18 28.09
N ALA A 49 9.75 -19.37 28.70
CA ALA A 49 9.39 -20.60 27.98
C ALA A 49 7.99 -20.52 27.38
N ILE A 50 7.02 -20.01 28.16
CA ILE A 50 5.63 -19.88 27.74
C ILE A 50 5.50 -18.84 26.63
N TYR A 51 5.93 -17.61 26.87
CA TYR A 51 5.67 -16.51 25.93
C TYR A 51 6.56 -16.54 24.69
N THR A 52 7.74 -17.15 24.76
CA THR A 52 8.54 -17.46 23.58
C THR A 52 7.75 -18.36 22.64
N ALA A 53 7.07 -19.40 23.14
CA ALA A 53 6.26 -20.29 22.28
C ALA A 53 5.03 -19.61 21.66
N LYS A 54 4.61 -18.43 22.16
CA LYS A 54 3.41 -17.69 21.69
C LYS A 54 3.71 -16.50 20.78
N THR A 55 4.99 -16.24 20.54
CA THR A 55 5.44 -15.05 19.82
C THR A 55 5.88 -15.42 18.41
N SER A 56 5.40 -14.67 17.41
CA SER A 56 5.88 -14.78 16.04
C SER A 56 7.29 -14.20 15.92
N ARG A 57 8.25 -14.97 15.40
CA ARG A 57 9.65 -14.56 15.26
C ARG A 57 10.37 -15.38 14.18
N PRO A 58 11.49 -14.87 13.63
CA PRO A 58 12.35 -15.65 12.75
C PRO A 58 12.85 -16.94 13.42
N HIS A 59 13.03 -18.00 12.63
CA HIS A 59 13.55 -19.26 13.13
C HIS A 59 14.93 -19.06 13.78
N GLY A 60 15.11 -19.53 15.01
CA GLY A 60 16.37 -19.43 15.74
C GLY A 60 16.63 -18.09 16.44
N ALA A 61 15.72 -17.12 16.39
CA ALA A 61 15.84 -15.87 17.16
C ALA A 61 15.89 -16.16 18.67
N ARG A 62 16.97 -15.73 19.32
CA ARG A 62 17.23 -15.91 20.76
C ARG A 62 17.03 -14.64 21.59
N ASP A 63 17.04 -13.48 20.92
CA ASP A 63 16.89 -12.16 21.50
C ASP A 63 15.92 -11.31 20.65
N PHE A 64 15.83 -10.02 20.96
CA PHE A 64 14.91 -9.07 20.34
C PHE A 64 15.54 -8.21 19.22
N VAL A 65 16.78 -8.49 18.80
CA VAL A 65 17.49 -7.68 17.77
C VAL A 65 16.72 -7.68 16.45
N PHE A 66 16.00 -8.77 16.13
CA PHE A 66 15.18 -8.86 14.92
C PHE A 66 14.06 -7.80 14.86
N LEU A 67 13.66 -7.20 16.00
CA LEU A 67 12.66 -6.14 16.02
C LEU A 67 13.15 -4.85 15.35
N GLU A 68 14.47 -4.65 15.22
CA GLU A 68 15.05 -3.53 14.48
C GLU A 68 14.75 -3.58 12.97
N GLN A 69 14.38 -4.76 12.45
CA GLN A 69 14.00 -4.96 11.05
C GLN A 69 12.49 -4.82 10.81
N THR A 70 11.71 -4.46 11.84
CA THR A 70 10.27 -4.26 11.70
C THR A 70 9.96 -3.00 10.90
N GLN A 71 8.98 -3.10 10.02
CA GLN A 71 8.47 -1.99 9.22
C GLN A 71 7.40 -1.24 10.01
N SER A 72 7.81 -0.66 11.14
CA SER A 72 6.91 -0.01 12.10
C SER A 72 7.04 1.51 12.02
N PHE A 73 5.95 2.20 11.66
CA PHE A 73 5.90 3.66 11.72
C PHE A 73 5.85 4.15 13.16
N ALA A 74 5.04 3.51 14.02
CA ALA A 74 4.81 3.95 15.40
C ALA A 74 5.93 3.56 16.37
N LYS A 75 7.01 2.94 15.88
CA LYS A 75 8.07 2.33 16.72
C LYS A 75 7.46 1.35 17.73
N TYR A 76 6.43 0.62 17.31
CA TYR A 76 5.53 -0.13 18.17
C TYR A 76 6.23 -1.23 18.98
N TYR A 77 7.35 -1.75 18.49
CA TYR A 77 8.17 -2.76 19.18
C TYR A 77 9.40 -2.18 19.89
N SER A 78 9.58 -0.86 19.88
CA SER A 78 10.71 -0.21 20.54
C SER A 78 10.66 -0.43 22.06
N GLY A 79 11.83 -0.73 22.64
CA GLY A 79 12.02 -0.91 24.07
C GLY A 79 11.53 -2.25 24.64
N VAL A 80 11.05 -3.19 23.81
CA VAL A 80 10.66 -4.53 24.28
C VAL A 80 11.85 -5.24 24.92
N GLN A 81 11.69 -5.69 26.16
CA GLN A 81 12.74 -6.41 26.91
C GLN A 81 12.37 -7.86 27.27
N THR A 82 11.11 -8.26 27.13
CA THR A 82 10.65 -9.60 27.51
C THR A 82 9.74 -10.23 26.46
N TRP A 83 9.73 -11.57 26.42
CA TRP A 83 8.86 -12.33 25.51
C TRP A 83 7.38 -12.11 25.81
N LYS A 84 7.03 -11.92 27.08
CA LYS A 84 5.66 -11.58 27.48
C LYS A 84 5.22 -10.24 26.89
N GLU A 85 6.08 -9.23 26.95
CA GLU A 85 5.78 -7.92 26.38
C GLU A 85 5.61 -7.99 24.88
N LEU A 86 6.52 -8.71 24.19
CA LEU A 86 6.41 -8.92 22.74
C LEU A 86 5.11 -9.64 22.37
N CYS A 87 4.78 -10.74 23.06
CA CYS A 87 3.54 -11.49 22.88
C CYS A 87 2.31 -10.58 23.07
N LYS A 88 2.31 -9.73 24.11
CA LYS A 88 1.23 -8.77 24.37
C LYS A 88 1.09 -7.78 23.21
N ARG A 89 2.19 -7.15 22.78
CA ARG A 89 2.17 -6.16 21.68
C ARG A 89 1.70 -6.81 20.38
N GLN A 90 2.24 -7.96 20.00
CA GLN A 90 1.78 -8.71 18.81
C GLN A 90 0.29 -9.07 18.89
N THR A 91 -0.19 -9.55 20.04
CA THR A 91 -1.60 -9.90 20.24
C THR A 91 -2.51 -8.67 20.09
N LEU A 92 -2.13 -7.53 20.67
CA LEU A 92 -2.93 -6.30 20.60
C LEU A 92 -2.97 -5.71 19.19
N LEU A 93 -1.83 -5.71 18.49
CA LEU A 93 -1.76 -5.24 17.12
C LEU A 93 -2.57 -6.14 16.18
N ALA A 94 -2.39 -7.46 16.27
CA ALA A 94 -3.18 -8.42 15.52
C ALA A 94 -4.68 -8.22 15.77
N ARG A 95 -5.08 -8.05 17.04
CA ARG A 95 -6.48 -7.77 17.41
C ARG A 95 -7.03 -6.52 16.74
N ASN A 96 -6.23 -5.45 16.62
CA ASN A 96 -6.68 -4.22 15.98
C ASN A 96 -6.80 -4.40 14.46
N TRP A 97 -5.85 -5.09 13.83
CA TRP A 97 -5.92 -5.49 12.41
C TRP A 97 -7.12 -6.39 12.09
N THR A 98 -7.61 -7.15 13.07
CA THR A 98 -8.79 -8.02 12.95
C THR A 98 -10.09 -7.35 13.44
N SER A 99 -10.06 -6.07 13.81
CA SER A 99 -11.26 -5.33 14.20
C SER A 99 -12.06 -4.94 12.97
N ARG A 100 -13.40 -5.06 13.01
CA ARG A 100 -14.29 -4.57 11.94
C ARG A 100 -14.13 -3.06 11.71
N ARG A 101 -13.76 -2.34 12.77
CA ARG A 101 -13.42 -0.91 12.74
C ARG A 101 -12.07 -0.75 13.44
N PRO A 102 -10.94 -0.90 12.72
CA PRO A 102 -9.63 -0.73 13.33
C PRO A 102 -9.52 0.68 13.91
N THR A 103 -8.94 0.77 15.10
CA THR A 103 -8.59 2.07 15.68
C THR A 103 -7.32 2.56 15.02
N THR A 104 -7.38 3.68 14.31
CA THR A 104 -6.26 4.25 13.57
C THR A 104 -5.86 5.62 14.13
N ARG A 105 -4.58 5.93 14.00
CA ARG A 105 -4.01 7.27 14.23
C ARG A 105 -3.39 7.76 12.93
N GLU A 106 -3.57 9.04 12.64
CA GLU A 106 -3.20 9.60 11.34
C GLU A 106 -2.02 10.54 11.47
N SER A 107 -1.14 10.49 10.46
CA SER A 107 -0.07 11.45 10.24
C SER A 107 -0.08 11.86 8.77
N ILE A 108 0.09 13.17 8.52
CA ILE A 108 0.18 13.73 7.17
C ILE A 108 1.55 14.38 7.02
N ILE A 109 2.36 13.86 6.12
CA ILE A 109 3.69 14.40 5.81
C ILE A 109 3.58 15.17 4.49
N GLN A 110 3.75 16.48 4.59
CA GLN A 110 3.91 17.34 3.43
C GLN A 110 5.40 17.46 3.11
N VAL A 111 5.78 17.14 1.88
CA VAL A 111 7.16 17.23 1.42
C VAL A 111 7.35 18.54 0.66
N GLY A 112 8.03 19.51 1.27
CA GLY A 112 8.30 20.79 0.63
C GLY A 112 7.04 21.49 0.12
N ASN A 113 7.09 22.02 -1.09
CA ASN A 113 5.98 22.74 -1.71
C ASN A 113 5.27 22.01 -2.85
N ASP A 114 5.84 20.90 -3.30
CA ASP A 114 5.44 20.27 -4.55
C ASP A 114 4.64 19.00 -4.26
N PRO A 115 3.62 18.67 -5.08
CA PRO A 115 2.86 17.45 -4.93
C PRO A 115 3.77 16.22 -5.01
N VAL A 116 3.62 15.32 -4.04
CA VAL A 116 4.36 14.05 -4.02
C VAL A 116 3.88 13.15 -5.15
N TRP A 117 4.81 12.57 -5.90
CA TRP A 117 4.53 11.55 -6.89
C TRP A 117 4.72 10.15 -6.30
N ARG A 118 5.94 9.61 -6.26
CA ARG A 118 6.23 8.31 -5.65
C ARG A 118 6.94 8.53 -4.33
N PHE A 119 6.81 7.61 -3.37
CA PHE A 119 7.66 7.60 -2.20
C PHE A 119 8.00 6.19 -1.73
N LYS A 120 9.11 6.04 -1.02
CA LYS A 120 9.52 4.78 -0.39
C LYS A 120 10.06 5.06 1.02
N PRO A 121 9.49 4.44 2.07
CA PRO A 121 9.98 4.60 3.43
C PRO A 121 11.18 3.68 3.73
N ASP A 122 12.13 4.19 4.52
CA ASP A 122 13.16 3.41 5.20
C ASP A 122 12.91 3.49 6.71
N PHE A 123 12.30 2.43 7.26
CA PHE A 123 11.98 2.37 8.69
C PHE A 123 13.21 2.27 9.58
N LYS A 124 14.26 1.59 9.11
CA LYS A 124 15.53 1.43 9.82
C LYS A 124 16.24 2.78 9.98
N ARG A 125 16.29 3.56 8.91
CA ARG A 125 16.90 4.90 8.92
C ARG A 125 15.94 6.01 9.32
N ARG A 126 14.64 5.74 9.51
CA ARG A 126 13.60 6.75 9.78
C ARG A 126 13.60 7.89 8.75
N ILE A 127 13.64 7.54 7.46
CA ILE A 127 13.54 8.49 6.35
C ILE A 127 12.46 8.07 5.35
N ILE A 128 11.95 9.02 4.57
CA ILE A 128 11.11 8.77 3.41
C ILE A 128 11.75 9.45 2.21
N LEU A 129 12.00 8.68 1.16
CA LEU A 129 12.42 9.21 -0.13
C LEU A 129 11.18 9.45 -0.97
N SER A 130 11.07 10.59 -1.63
CA SER A 130 9.94 10.90 -2.50
C SER A 130 10.34 11.68 -3.74
N THR A 131 9.80 11.32 -4.89
CA THR A 131 9.81 12.15 -6.11
C THR A 131 8.58 13.04 -6.15
N SER A 132 8.62 14.08 -6.98
CA SER A 132 7.50 15.02 -7.13
C SER A 132 6.94 15.00 -8.55
N GLN A 133 5.66 15.34 -8.67
CA GLN A 133 5.03 15.65 -9.96
C GLN A 133 5.79 16.78 -10.68
N ALA A 134 6.34 17.75 -9.95
CA ALA A 134 7.11 18.84 -10.54
C ALA A 134 8.61 18.51 -10.75
N GLY A 135 9.03 17.27 -10.51
CA GLY A 135 10.41 16.83 -10.54
C GLY A 135 11.17 17.07 -9.24
N GLY A 136 12.38 16.56 -9.17
CA GLY A 136 13.21 16.54 -7.96
C GLY A 136 12.96 15.31 -7.09
N LEU A 137 13.88 15.10 -6.15
CA LEU A 137 13.78 14.06 -5.13
C LEU A 137 14.02 14.70 -3.76
N SER A 138 13.22 14.31 -2.78
CA SER A 138 13.37 14.75 -1.40
C SER A 138 13.59 13.56 -0.50
N VAL A 139 14.42 13.74 0.52
CA VAL A 139 14.58 12.81 1.63
C VAL A 139 14.09 13.52 2.88
N THR A 140 13.04 12.99 3.47
CA THR A 140 12.30 13.61 4.58
C THR A 140 12.46 12.76 5.83
N ASP A 141 12.61 13.41 6.98
CA ASP A 141 12.57 12.77 8.29
C ASP A 141 11.18 12.16 8.52
N MET A 142 11.13 10.84 8.78
CA MET A 142 9.86 10.14 8.98
C MET A 142 9.13 10.55 10.28
N ASP A 143 9.87 11.01 11.28
CA ASP A 143 9.34 11.38 12.60
C ASP A 143 8.95 12.87 12.65
N THR A 144 9.79 13.76 12.09
CA THR A 144 9.57 15.22 12.19
C THR A 144 8.95 15.83 10.95
N GLY A 145 9.02 15.15 9.79
CA GLY A 145 8.65 15.71 8.50
C GLY A 145 9.65 16.73 7.94
N GLU A 146 10.79 16.93 8.59
CA GLU A 146 11.80 17.88 8.12
C GLU A 146 12.50 17.36 6.86
N LEU A 147 12.76 18.27 5.93
CA LEU A 147 13.54 17.97 4.73
C LEU A 147 15.02 17.81 5.11
N LEU A 148 15.58 16.62 4.89
CA LEU A 148 16.97 16.27 5.22
C LEU A 148 17.91 16.49 4.03
N PHE A 149 17.46 16.12 2.84
CA PHE A 149 18.21 16.21 1.60
C PHE A 149 17.26 16.44 0.43
N HIS A 150 17.73 17.14 -0.61
CA HIS A 150 16.95 17.34 -1.83
C HIS A 150 17.84 17.35 -3.07
N MET A 151 17.30 16.83 -4.16
CA MET A 151 17.81 16.98 -5.52
C MET A 151 16.83 17.84 -6.31
N LEU A 152 17.38 18.75 -7.11
CA LEU A 152 16.63 19.72 -7.89
C LEU A 152 15.93 19.07 -9.10
N ARG A 153 14.98 19.80 -9.68
CA ARG A 153 14.10 19.35 -10.79
C ARG A 153 14.83 19.10 -12.11
N ASP A 154 16.01 19.70 -12.28
CA ASP A 154 16.91 19.47 -13.41
C ASP A 154 17.73 18.19 -13.26
N VAL A 155 17.78 17.61 -12.05
CA VAL A 155 18.48 16.34 -11.77
C VAL A 155 17.52 15.16 -11.86
N VAL A 156 16.31 15.31 -11.35
CA VAL A 156 15.27 14.27 -11.35
C VAL A 156 14.04 14.80 -12.07
N ARG A 157 13.64 14.13 -13.14
CA ARG A 157 12.55 14.59 -14.00
C ARG A 157 11.19 14.59 -13.26
N PRO A 158 10.22 15.40 -13.73
CA PRO A 158 8.81 15.27 -13.38
C PRO A 158 8.33 13.82 -13.45
N PHE A 159 7.49 13.43 -12.48
CA PHE A 159 6.87 12.09 -12.44
C PHE A 159 7.85 10.91 -12.45
N ALA A 160 9.12 11.12 -12.06
CA ALA A 160 10.10 10.04 -11.98
C ALA A 160 9.61 8.90 -11.06
N HIS A 161 9.63 7.69 -11.59
CA HIS A 161 9.42 6.46 -10.84
C HIS A 161 10.55 6.28 -9.82
N LEU A 162 10.21 5.72 -8.67
CA LEU A 162 11.13 5.59 -7.55
C LEU A 162 11.03 4.19 -6.97
N GLU A 163 12.17 3.52 -6.93
CA GLU A 163 12.38 2.27 -6.21
C GLU A 163 13.47 2.44 -5.15
N TYR A 164 13.32 1.74 -4.03
CA TYR A 164 14.25 1.86 -2.90
C TYR A 164 14.32 0.59 -2.07
N GLU A 165 15.54 0.19 -1.72
CA GLU A 165 15.81 -0.93 -0.82
C GLU A 165 17.09 -0.68 -0.02
N ASP A 166 17.01 -0.79 1.31
CA ASP A 166 18.11 -0.65 2.30
C ASP A 166 19.23 0.34 1.92
N GLY A 167 18.86 1.61 1.76
CA GLY A 167 19.83 2.67 1.47
C GLY A 167 20.14 2.87 -0.01
N THR A 168 19.59 2.08 -0.93
CA THR A 168 19.79 2.23 -2.38
C THR A 168 18.51 2.69 -3.03
N ALA A 169 18.57 3.80 -3.77
CA ALA A 169 17.48 4.34 -4.57
C ALA A 169 17.75 4.12 -6.06
N VAL A 170 16.71 3.82 -6.83
CA VAL A 170 16.72 3.76 -8.28
C VAL A 170 15.57 4.61 -8.82
N PHE A 171 15.86 5.46 -9.79
CA PHE A 171 14.85 6.25 -10.48
C PHE A 171 15.21 6.40 -11.95
N ASP A 172 14.19 6.61 -12.79
CA ASP A 172 14.40 6.88 -14.21
C ASP A 172 14.97 8.27 -14.45
N ARG A 173 15.68 8.36 -15.57
CA ARG A 173 16.18 9.59 -16.16
C ARG A 173 15.53 9.73 -17.54
N GLU A 174 15.50 10.93 -18.10
CA GLU A 174 15.26 11.08 -19.53
C GLU A 174 16.20 10.19 -20.37
N GLY A 175 15.60 9.48 -21.33
CA GLY A 175 16.27 8.48 -22.16
C GLY A 175 16.17 7.05 -21.63
N ASN A 176 16.78 6.11 -22.35
CA ASN A 176 16.72 4.68 -22.03
C ASN A 176 17.71 4.30 -20.93
N ALA A 177 17.59 4.85 -19.73
CA ALA A 177 18.48 4.55 -18.62
C ALA A 177 17.81 4.76 -17.25
N VAL A 178 18.36 4.12 -16.22
CA VAL A 178 18.02 4.38 -14.83
C VAL A 178 19.26 4.77 -14.04
N GLU A 179 19.10 5.63 -13.03
CA GLU A 179 20.20 6.01 -12.13
C GLU A 179 20.12 5.24 -10.82
N VAL A 180 21.29 4.82 -10.32
CA VAL A 180 21.43 4.14 -9.03
C VAL A 180 22.14 5.07 -8.07
N TRP A 181 21.49 5.34 -6.94
CA TRP A 181 21.98 6.21 -5.88
C TRP A 181 22.00 5.47 -4.57
N ARG A 182 22.92 5.82 -3.67
CA ARG A 182 23.01 5.19 -2.34
C ARG A 182 23.18 6.23 -1.26
N ILE A 183 22.65 5.94 -0.09
CA ILE A 183 22.89 6.72 1.12
C ILE A 183 24.41 6.78 1.36
N ASP A 184 24.89 8.00 1.55
CA ASP A 184 26.27 8.26 1.93
C ASP A 184 26.39 8.27 3.45
N ASP A 185 26.70 7.11 4.02
CA ASP A 185 26.91 6.97 5.47
C ASP A 185 28.13 7.76 5.99
N SER A 186 28.99 8.30 5.10
CA SER A 186 30.10 9.18 5.46
C SER A 186 29.71 10.66 5.54
N ALA A 187 28.51 11.02 5.05
CA ALA A 187 28.02 12.38 5.09
C ALA A 187 27.72 12.83 6.52
N THR A 188 27.88 14.12 6.78
CA THR A 188 27.56 14.74 8.09
C THR A 188 26.07 14.69 8.43
N SER A 189 25.23 14.64 7.40
CA SER A 189 23.77 14.61 7.53
C SER A 189 23.23 13.26 7.06
N ARG A 190 22.32 12.67 7.84
CA ARG A 190 21.64 11.45 7.45
C ARG A 190 20.76 11.69 6.21
N GLY A 191 20.59 10.67 5.37
CA GLY A 191 19.71 10.76 4.21
C GLY A 191 20.35 11.34 2.94
N VAL A 192 21.61 11.78 3.00
CA VAL A 192 22.33 12.29 1.82
C VAL A 192 22.58 11.15 0.83
N LEU A 193 22.26 11.36 -0.44
CA LEU A 193 22.47 10.38 -1.51
C LEU A 193 23.68 10.74 -2.36
N ARG A 194 24.40 9.72 -2.82
CA ARG A 194 25.45 9.83 -3.84
C ARG A 194 25.16 8.89 -5.00
N ARG A 195 25.44 9.35 -6.23
CA ARG A 195 25.29 8.54 -7.43
C ARG A 195 26.33 7.43 -7.46
N ILE A 196 25.89 6.22 -7.75
CA ILE A 196 26.72 5.02 -7.87
C ILE A 196 26.92 4.67 -9.34
N ALA A 197 25.84 4.63 -10.12
CA ALA A 197 25.89 4.21 -11.51
C ALA A 197 24.75 4.84 -12.32
N VAL A 198 24.93 4.83 -13.65
CA VAL A 198 23.87 5.02 -14.63
C VAL A 198 23.82 3.73 -15.45
N LEU A 199 22.65 3.10 -15.54
CA LEU A 199 22.45 1.82 -16.20
C LEU A 199 21.74 2.08 -17.55
N PRO A 200 22.48 2.10 -18.67
CA PRO A 200 21.89 2.31 -19.98
C PRO A 200 21.21 1.03 -20.49
N HIS A 201 20.10 1.20 -21.19
CA HIS A 201 19.35 0.15 -21.84
C HIS A 201 19.31 0.38 -23.34
N GLU A 202 19.40 -0.71 -24.09
CA GLU A 202 19.36 -0.70 -25.57
C GLU A 202 17.95 -0.39 -26.11
N ARG A 203 16.93 -0.48 -25.26
CA ARG A 203 15.51 -0.37 -25.59
C ARG A 203 14.80 0.53 -24.58
N THR A 204 13.58 0.95 -24.94
CA THR A 204 12.77 1.84 -24.11
C THR A 204 12.54 1.22 -22.74
N THR A 205 12.91 1.95 -21.70
CA THR A 205 12.67 1.49 -20.32
C THR A 205 11.23 1.81 -19.96
N ARG A 206 10.40 0.79 -19.82
CA ARG A 206 8.98 0.96 -19.52
C ARG A 206 8.66 0.79 -18.03
N GLY A 207 9.47 0.02 -17.30
CA GLY A 207 9.32 -0.11 -15.86
C GLY A 207 10.50 -0.80 -15.18
N PHE A 208 10.63 -0.61 -13.87
CA PHE A 208 11.64 -1.29 -13.05
C PHE A 208 11.18 -1.48 -11.60
N GLN A 209 11.73 -2.48 -10.93
CA GLN A 209 11.46 -2.80 -9.53
C GLN A 209 12.76 -3.25 -8.83
N LEU A 210 13.08 -2.66 -7.67
CA LEU A 210 14.23 -3.02 -6.84
C LEU A 210 13.76 -3.83 -5.62
N SER A 211 14.24 -5.07 -5.50
CA SER A 211 14.00 -5.89 -4.32
C SER A 211 14.94 -7.09 -4.31
N TYR A 212 15.18 -7.69 -3.14
CA TYR A 212 16.06 -8.85 -2.97
C TYR A 212 17.49 -8.57 -3.42
N SER A 213 17.97 -7.33 -3.28
CA SER A 213 19.26 -6.86 -3.79
C SER A 213 19.43 -6.94 -5.31
N MET A 214 18.31 -7.05 -6.05
CA MET A 214 18.28 -7.17 -7.50
C MET A 214 17.34 -6.11 -8.09
N LEU A 215 17.72 -5.57 -9.24
CA LEU A 215 16.87 -4.66 -10.01
C LEU A 215 16.39 -5.37 -11.28
N CYS A 216 15.08 -5.54 -11.41
CA CYS A 216 14.46 -6.00 -12.64
C CYS A 216 14.00 -4.79 -13.46
N VAL A 217 14.27 -4.81 -14.77
CA VAL A 217 13.87 -3.75 -15.72
C VAL A 217 13.16 -4.39 -16.91
N VAL A 218 12.09 -3.76 -17.39
CA VAL A 218 11.29 -4.21 -18.52
C VAL A 218 11.23 -3.15 -19.61
N SER A 219 11.22 -3.62 -20.85
CA SER A 219 10.97 -2.82 -22.04
C SER A 219 9.69 -3.27 -22.75
N CYS A 220 8.99 -2.34 -23.39
CA CYS A 220 7.91 -2.67 -24.32
C CYS A 220 8.44 -3.36 -25.61
N ASP A 221 9.74 -3.22 -25.91
CA ASP A 221 10.39 -3.73 -27.13
C ASP A 221 10.93 -5.18 -26.99
N GLY A 222 10.31 -5.99 -26.12
CA GLY A 222 10.62 -7.42 -26.02
C GLY A 222 11.90 -7.78 -25.25
N LEU A 223 12.43 -6.87 -24.42
CA LEU A 223 13.60 -7.14 -23.56
C LEU A 223 13.34 -6.91 -22.07
N GLY A 224 13.93 -7.77 -21.24
CA GLY A 224 14.04 -7.58 -19.80
C GLY A 224 15.49 -7.70 -19.32
N PHE A 225 15.80 -7.06 -18.20
CA PHE A 225 17.13 -7.10 -17.58
C PHE A 225 16.99 -7.40 -16.08
N VAL A 226 17.92 -8.19 -15.55
CA VAL A 226 18.11 -8.37 -14.12
C VAL A 226 19.52 -7.94 -13.79
N TYR A 227 19.63 -6.95 -12.89
CA TYR A 227 20.89 -6.52 -12.32
C TYR A 227 21.07 -7.09 -10.93
N ASP A 228 22.30 -7.46 -10.60
CA ASP A 228 22.70 -7.88 -9.26
C ASP A 228 23.64 -6.85 -8.61
N ASN A 229 24.08 -7.17 -7.39
CA ASN A 229 25.01 -6.36 -6.62
C ASN A 229 24.52 -4.93 -6.33
N MET A 230 23.19 -4.72 -6.35
CA MET A 230 22.57 -3.40 -6.25
C MET A 230 22.84 -2.71 -4.91
N LEU A 231 22.90 -3.45 -3.79
CA LEU A 231 23.03 -2.86 -2.46
C LEU A 231 24.48 -2.70 -1.98
N ALA A 232 25.38 -3.59 -2.40
CA ALA A 232 26.71 -3.72 -1.78
C ALA A 232 27.89 -3.31 -2.69
N GLY A 233 27.69 -3.19 -4.00
CA GLY A 233 28.79 -2.90 -4.92
C GLY A 233 28.35 -2.13 -6.16
N GLU A 234 29.12 -2.33 -7.23
CA GLU A 234 28.82 -1.81 -8.56
C GLU A 234 27.77 -2.73 -9.23
N PRO A 235 26.62 -2.20 -9.66
CA PRO A 235 25.58 -2.97 -10.35
C PRO A 235 26.10 -3.67 -11.60
N ARG A 236 25.67 -4.91 -11.84
CA ARG A 236 26.04 -5.67 -13.04
C ARG A 236 24.83 -6.39 -13.61
N VAL A 237 24.77 -6.49 -14.94
CA VAL A 237 23.74 -7.30 -15.60
C VAL A 237 24.02 -8.77 -15.27
N MET A 238 23.11 -9.40 -14.54
CA MET A 238 23.11 -10.84 -14.28
C MET A 238 22.49 -11.60 -15.46
N THR A 239 21.32 -11.14 -15.90
CA THR A 239 20.52 -11.84 -16.91
C THR A 239 19.88 -10.84 -17.87
N LYS A 240 19.94 -11.14 -19.17
CA LYS A 240 19.16 -10.47 -20.22
C LYS A 240 18.10 -11.44 -20.71
N MET A 241 16.85 -11.01 -20.72
CA MET A 241 15.68 -11.82 -21.06
C MET A 241 15.08 -11.35 -22.38
N THR A 242 14.69 -12.29 -23.21
CA THR A 242 13.77 -12.04 -24.32
C THR A 242 12.36 -12.27 -23.81
N ILE A 243 11.55 -11.23 -23.85
CA ILE A 243 10.15 -11.26 -23.43
C ILE A 243 9.24 -10.96 -24.62
N GLU A 244 7.94 -11.17 -24.46
CA GLU A 244 6.97 -10.75 -25.46
C GLU A 244 6.90 -9.21 -25.52
N GLU A 245 6.74 -8.67 -26.73
CA GLU A 245 6.54 -7.23 -26.96
C GLU A 245 5.20 -6.77 -26.39
N GLY A 246 5.14 -5.51 -25.95
CA GLY A 246 3.92 -4.90 -25.40
C GLY A 246 3.81 -4.93 -23.87
N ALA A 247 4.91 -5.15 -23.14
CA ALA A 247 4.90 -5.05 -21.69
C ALA A 247 4.51 -3.64 -21.24
N THR A 248 3.56 -3.52 -20.31
CA THR A 248 2.94 -2.23 -19.96
C THR A 248 3.78 -1.38 -19.00
N GLY A 249 4.82 -1.96 -18.39
CA GLY A 249 5.70 -1.30 -17.41
C GLY A 249 5.45 -1.71 -15.97
N HIS A 250 4.40 -2.47 -15.71
CA HIS A 250 4.13 -3.00 -14.38
C HIS A 250 4.85 -4.32 -14.18
N LEU A 251 5.69 -4.37 -13.14
CA LEU A 251 6.34 -5.60 -12.72
C LEU A 251 6.50 -5.68 -11.21
N HIS A 252 6.62 -6.91 -10.74
CA HIS A 252 7.06 -7.21 -9.39
C HIS A 252 7.90 -8.48 -9.41
N GLN A 253 8.69 -8.69 -8.36
CA GLN A 253 9.54 -9.88 -8.26
C GLN A 253 9.40 -10.53 -6.89
N CYS A 254 9.68 -11.82 -6.85
CA CYS A 254 10.00 -12.56 -5.65
C CYS A 254 11.49 -12.96 -5.69
N LEU A 255 11.93 -13.84 -4.78
CA LEU A 255 13.34 -14.19 -4.64
C LEU A 255 13.99 -14.70 -5.95
N ASP A 256 13.26 -15.52 -6.70
CA ASP A 256 13.74 -16.29 -7.86
C ASP A 256 13.05 -15.92 -9.18
N ALA A 257 11.86 -15.32 -9.14
CA ALA A 257 11.09 -14.98 -10.35
C ALA A 257 10.71 -13.50 -10.43
N VAL A 258 10.43 -13.05 -11.64
CA VAL A 258 9.83 -11.74 -11.96
C VAL A 258 8.54 -11.98 -12.76
N ALA A 259 7.52 -11.17 -12.47
CA ALA A 259 6.28 -11.12 -13.23
C ALA A 259 6.09 -9.72 -13.79
N TRP A 260 5.75 -9.64 -15.07
CA TRP A 260 5.40 -8.38 -15.74
C TRP A 260 4.00 -8.49 -16.31
N SER A 261 3.29 -7.37 -16.34
CA SER A 261 2.02 -7.28 -17.05
C SER A 261 2.23 -7.08 -18.55
N GLN A 262 1.43 -7.79 -19.33
CA GLN A 262 1.30 -7.71 -20.79
C GLN A 262 -0.09 -7.18 -21.18
N GLY A 263 -0.67 -6.31 -20.35
CA GLY A 263 -1.98 -5.70 -20.59
C GLY A 263 -3.08 -6.77 -20.64
N THR A 264 -3.81 -6.83 -21.76
CA THR A 264 -4.89 -7.82 -21.96
C THR A 264 -4.42 -9.27 -21.98
N LYS A 265 -3.11 -9.52 -22.16
CA LYS A 265 -2.53 -10.87 -22.16
C LYS A 265 -2.21 -11.41 -20.76
N GLY A 266 -2.43 -10.61 -19.72
CA GLY A 266 -2.24 -11.00 -18.33
C GLY A 266 -0.80 -10.90 -17.86
N TYR A 267 -0.38 -11.82 -16.98
CA TYR A 267 0.90 -11.74 -16.27
C TYR A 267 1.87 -12.83 -16.71
N HIS A 268 3.05 -12.44 -17.17
CA HIS A 268 4.07 -13.35 -17.67
C HIS A 268 5.19 -13.50 -16.65
N PHE A 269 5.53 -14.75 -16.30
CA PHE A 269 6.47 -15.09 -15.24
C PHE A 269 7.78 -15.58 -15.83
N TYR A 270 8.90 -15.10 -15.32
CA TYR A 270 10.24 -15.48 -15.79
C TYR A 270 11.17 -15.78 -14.61
N ASP A 271 12.04 -16.76 -14.79
CA ASP A 271 13.11 -17.09 -13.85
C ASP A 271 14.24 -16.06 -13.95
N LYS A 272 14.62 -15.42 -12.84
CA LYS A 272 15.60 -14.33 -12.83
C LYS A 272 17.01 -14.78 -13.21
N THR A 273 17.35 -16.04 -12.99
CA THR A 273 18.72 -16.56 -13.17
C THR A 273 18.95 -17.03 -14.60
N SER A 274 17.99 -17.79 -15.14
CA SER A 274 18.06 -18.42 -16.46
C SER A 274 17.41 -17.59 -17.57
N GLY A 275 16.56 -16.62 -17.21
CA GLY A 275 15.77 -15.81 -18.15
C GLY A 275 14.66 -16.58 -18.85
N ARG A 276 14.35 -17.81 -18.41
CA ARG A 276 13.31 -18.64 -19.03
C ARG A 276 11.91 -18.20 -18.61
N CYS A 277 10.99 -18.18 -19.57
CA CYS A 277 9.56 -18.07 -19.29
C CYS A 277 9.10 -19.30 -18.49
N LEU A 278 8.50 -19.04 -17.33
CA LEU A 278 7.91 -20.04 -16.43
C LEU A 278 6.45 -20.32 -16.80
N GLY A 279 5.76 -19.35 -17.39
CA GLY A 279 4.38 -19.46 -17.84
C GLY A 279 3.63 -18.13 -17.76
N VAL A 280 2.34 -18.19 -18.07
CA VAL A 280 1.44 -17.02 -18.11
C VAL A 280 0.20 -17.28 -17.27
N LEU A 281 -0.16 -16.33 -16.41
CA LEU A 281 -1.47 -16.29 -15.79
C LEU A 281 -2.36 -15.36 -16.60
N GLN A 282 -3.42 -15.90 -17.20
CA GLN A 282 -4.39 -15.16 -18.00
C GLN A 282 -5.70 -15.05 -17.21
N PRO A 283 -5.97 -13.91 -16.55
CA PRO A 283 -7.13 -13.78 -15.68
C PRO A 283 -8.47 -13.99 -16.39
N ALA A 284 -8.54 -13.73 -17.70
CA ALA A 284 -9.69 -14.04 -18.55
C ALA A 284 -10.14 -15.51 -18.48
N PHE A 285 -9.23 -16.44 -18.19
CA PHE A 285 -9.57 -17.85 -18.00
C PHE A 285 -10.30 -18.15 -16.68
N CYS A 286 -10.48 -17.16 -15.82
CA CYS A 286 -11.38 -17.28 -14.67
C CYS A 286 -12.83 -17.52 -15.13
N ALA A 287 -13.25 -16.92 -16.25
CA ALA A 287 -14.59 -17.10 -16.83
C ALA A 287 -14.69 -18.25 -17.86
N ALA A 288 -13.66 -19.08 -17.99
CA ALA A 288 -13.62 -20.13 -19.02
C ALA A 288 -14.84 -21.06 -18.92
N GLY A 289 -15.50 -21.30 -20.06
CA GLY A 289 -16.72 -22.11 -20.11
C GLY A 289 -17.95 -21.48 -19.46
N GLY A 290 -17.94 -20.17 -19.20
CA GLY A 290 -19.03 -19.44 -18.54
C GLY A 290 -19.12 -19.69 -17.03
N ASN A 291 -18.07 -20.26 -16.42
CA ASN A 291 -18.05 -20.54 -14.99
C ASN A 291 -17.77 -19.24 -14.19
N THR A 292 -18.72 -18.83 -13.37
CA THR A 292 -18.63 -17.67 -12.47
C THR A 292 -18.58 -18.06 -10.99
N ASP A 293 -18.42 -19.34 -10.66
CA ASP A 293 -18.34 -19.84 -9.27
C ASP A 293 -17.13 -19.30 -8.51
N ARG A 294 -16.14 -18.78 -9.24
CA ARG A 294 -14.89 -18.21 -8.73
C ARG A 294 -14.88 -16.69 -8.76
N PHE A 295 -16.04 -16.09 -9.00
CA PHE A 295 -16.23 -14.65 -8.98
C PHE A 295 -16.77 -14.24 -7.62
N PHE A 296 -16.32 -13.09 -7.18
CA PHE A 296 -16.75 -12.41 -5.98
C PHE A 296 -16.95 -10.95 -6.33
N HIS A 297 -17.73 -10.22 -5.54
CA HIS A 297 -17.84 -8.78 -5.68
C HIS A 297 -17.82 -8.09 -4.33
N ILE A 298 -17.35 -6.85 -4.33
CA ILE A 298 -17.36 -6.00 -3.13
C ILE A 298 -18.76 -5.46 -2.92
N HIS A 299 -19.21 -5.51 -1.67
CA HIS A 299 -20.45 -4.88 -1.24
C HIS A 299 -20.14 -3.89 -0.11
N HIS A 300 -20.57 -2.64 -0.31
CA HIS A 300 -20.41 -1.57 0.67
C HIS A 300 -21.59 -1.60 1.64
N SER A 301 -21.32 -1.52 2.94
CA SER A 301 -22.39 -1.38 3.93
C SER A 301 -23.20 -0.11 3.69
N GLU A 302 -24.52 -0.16 3.87
CA GLU A 302 -25.41 1.00 3.66
C GLU A 302 -24.93 2.22 4.46
N GLY A 303 -24.57 3.27 3.72
CA GLY A 303 -23.83 4.43 4.22
C GLY A 303 -22.79 4.80 3.16
N GLY A 304 -23.12 5.77 2.32
CA GLY A 304 -22.26 6.23 1.23
C GLY A 304 -20.85 6.65 1.71
N PRO A 305 -19.94 7.05 0.79
CA PRO A 305 -18.60 7.50 1.16
C PRO A 305 -18.69 8.50 2.30
N ASP A 306 -18.26 8.10 3.49
CA ASP A 306 -18.20 9.02 4.60
C ASP A 306 -16.98 9.88 4.32
N PHE A 307 -17.10 10.95 3.54
CA PHE A 307 -16.01 11.90 3.29
C PHE A 307 -15.47 12.50 4.62
N ARG A 308 -16.12 12.21 5.76
CA ARG A 308 -15.60 12.38 7.12
C ARG A 308 -14.44 11.43 7.49
N LEU A 309 -14.16 10.40 6.67
CA LEU A 309 -13.00 9.49 6.80
C LEU A 309 -11.68 10.24 6.61
N GLY A 310 -11.71 11.37 5.90
CA GLY A 310 -10.68 12.39 5.86
C GLY A 310 -11.22 13.66 6.52
N GLU A 311 -11.16 13.76 7.85
CA GLU A 311 -11.38 15.07 8.47
C GLU A 311 -10.36 16.08 7.91
N GLY A 312 -10.75 17.36 7.82
CA GLY A 312 -10.04 18.50 7.20
C GLY A 312 -8.62 18.79 7.73
N SER A 313 -7.74 17.80 7.68
CA SER A 313 -6.33 17.88 7.97
C SER A 313 -5.66 18.57 6.79
N PHE A 314 -5.55 19.89 6.92
CA PHE A 314 -4.73 20.69 6.04
C PHE A 314 -3.27 20.25 6.16
N ALA A 315 -2.61 20.15 5.01
CA ALA A 315 -1.19 19.85 4.98
C ALA A 315 -0.40 20.88 5.81
N GLY A 316 0.51 20.39 6.68
CA GLY A 316 1.42 21.21 7.48
C GLY A 316 0.89 21.76 8.82
N VAL A 317 -0.33 21.41 9.26
CA VAL A 317 -0.93 21.96 10.50
C VAL A 317 -0.83 21.01 11.70
N ALA A 318 -0.50 19.72 11.51
CA ALA A 318 -0.51 18.71 12.56
C ALA A 318 0.88 18.14 12.89
N SER A 319 1.03 17.66 14.12
CA SER A 319 2.17 16.81 14.54
C SER A 319 2.21 15.53 13.68
N ILE A 320 3.38 15.23 13.13
CA ILE A 320 3.62 14.01 12.34
C ILE A 320 3.86 12.82 13.27
N PHE A 321 4.67 13.02 14.31
CA PHE A 321 4.96 12.02 15.32
C PHE A 321 4.93 12.63 16.74
N PRO A 322 4.24 12.01 17.71
CA PRO A 322 3.41 10.83 17.56
C PRO A 322 2.19 11.12 16.66
N PRO A 323 1.63 10.07 16.03
CA PRO A 323 0.39 10.16 15.27
C PRO A 323 -0.74 10.85 16.05
N GLN A 324 -1.69 11.47 15.33
CA GLN A 324 -2.87 12.12 15.92
C GLN A 324 -3.73 11.18 16.80
N ASN A 325 -4.73 11.74 17.47
CA ASN A 325 -5.64 10.98 18.33
C ASN A 325 -6.28 9.76 17.64
N PRO A 326 -6.47 8.65 18.38
CA PRO A 326 -7.06 7.43 17.88
C PRO A 326 -8.52 7.64 17.45
N ARG A 327 -8.89 7.06 16.31
CA ARG A 327 -10.26 7.08 15.77
C ARG A 327 -10.63 5.77 15.11
N GLN A 328 -11.93 5.48 15.06
CA GLN A 328 -12.48 4.27 14.43
C GLN A 328 -13.29 4.55 13.17
N ASN A 329 -13.35 5.82 12.76
CA ASN A 329 -14.13 6.31 11.62
C ASN A 329 -13.23 6.79 10.46
N ARG A 330 -11.98 6.33 10.37
CA ARG A 330 -11.09 6.55 9.19
C ARG A 330 -11.08 5.36 8.22
N THR A 331 -11.81 4.31 8.58
CA THR A 331 -12.05 3.11 7.75
C THR A 331 -13.52 2.75 7.81
N SER A 332 -14.06 2.20 6.72
CA SER A 332 -15.40 1.62 6.67
C SER A 332 -15.33 0.13 6.36
N GLU A 333 -16.16 -0.66 7.02
CA GLU A 333 -16.26 -2.10 6.75
C GLU A 333 -16.82 -2.34 5.35
N ILE A 334 -16.31 -3.39 4.67
CA ILE A 334 -16.84 -3.89 3.40
C ILE A 334 -17.04 -5.41 3.53
N SER A 335 -18.04 -5.93 2.85
CA SER A 335 -18.24 -7.37 2.71
C SER A 335 -17.87 -7.82 1.29
N ILE A 336 -17.46 -9.08 1.16
CA ILE A 336 -17.19 -9.71 -0.12
C ILE A 336 -18.27 -10.75 -0.35
N ASN A 337 -19.04 -10.62 -1.41
CA ASN A 337 -20.13 -11.55 -1.73
C ASN A 337 -19.67 -12.53 -2.82
N ALA A 338 -20.22 -13.74 -2.79
CA ALA A 338 -19.99 -14.72 -3.85
C ALA A 338 -20.82 -14.39 -5.09
N GLY A 339 -20.26 -14.71 -6.26
CA GLY A 339 -20.86 -14.45 -7.56
C GLY A 339 -20.38 -13.16 -8.21
N PRO A 340 -20.66 -12.99 -9.51
CA PRO A 340 -20.30 -11.79 -10.25
C PRO A 340 -21.03 -10.56 -9.70
N MET A 341 -20.49 -9.38 -9.99
CA MET A 341 -21.12 -8.14 -9.61
C MET A 341 -22.51 -8.01 -10.29
N PRO A 342 -23.56 -7.57 -9.57
CA PRO A 342 -24.85 -7.31 -10.19
C PRO A 342 -24.72 -6.28 -11.30
N VAL A 343 -25.42 -6.49 -12.43
CA VAL A 343 -25.41 -5.57 -13.56
C VAL A 343 -26.00 -4.23 -13.10
N VAL A 344 -25.17 -3.20 -13.06
CA VAL A 344 -25.57 -1.80 -12.91
C VAL A 344 -25.59 -1.20 -14.31
N ASP A 345 -26.56 -0.34 -14.62
CA ASP A 345 -26.63 0.35 -15.92
C ASP A 345 -25.35 1.18 -16.13
N GLY A 346 -24.44 0.69 -16.98
CA GLY A 346 -23.14 1.30 -17.24
C GLY A 346 -22.32 0.51 -18.28
N GLU A 347 -21.31 1.16 -18.85
CA GLU A 347 -20.35 0.50 -19.75
C GLU A 347 -19.37 -0.34 -18.94
N PHE A 348 -19.45 -1.66 -19.05
CA PHE A 348 -18.54 -2.59 -18.39
C PHE A 348 -17.49 -3.05 -19.39
N ILE A 349 -16.21 -2.85 -19.06
CA ILE A 349 -15.09 -3.31 -19.91
C ILE A 349 -15.12 -4.85 -19.94
N PRO A 350 -15.31 -5.50 -21.11
CA PRO A 350 -15.35 -6.95 -21.19
C PRO A 350 -14.07 -7.59 -20.66
N LEU A 351 -14.17 -8.73 -19.96
CA LEU A 351 -13.00 -9.38 -19.33
C LEU A 351 -11.88 -9.74 -20.33
N ALA A 352 -12.22 -9.98 -21.59
CA ALA A 352 -11.25 -10.27 -22.66
C ALA A 352 -10.50 -9.02 -23.16
N GLU A 353 -11.10 -7.84 -22.97
CA GLU A 353 -10.55 -6.53 -23.34
C GLU A 353 -9.94 -5.82 -22.12
N ASP A 354 -10.11 -6.39 -20.93
CA ASP A 354 -9.64 -5.83 -19.68
C ASP A 354 -8.11 -5.82 -19.61
N GLU A 355 -7.57 -4.63 -19.42
CA GLU A 355 -6.13 -4.40 -19.31
C GLU A 355 -5.66 -4.68 -17.89
N TRP A 356 -4.68 -5.56 -17.75
CA TRP A 356 -4.07 -5.88 -16.46
C TRP A 356 -2.87 -4.99 -16.20
N GLY A 357 -2.75 -4.47 -14.98
CA GLY A 357 -1.74 -3.48 -14.63
C GLY A 357 -0.84 -3.99 -13.51
N ALA A 358 -0.84 -3.33 -12.36
CA ALA A 358 -0.04 -3.73 -11.22
C ALA A 358 -0.32 -5.19 -10.81
N GLY A 359 0.76 -5.94 -10.58
CA GLY A 359 0.72 -7.31 -10.06
C GLY A 359 1.78 -7.48 -8.99
N MET A 360 1.51 -8.23 -7.93
CA MET A 360 2.39 -8.31 -6.76
C MET A 360 2.42 -9.70 -6.13
N PHE A 361 3.59 -10.08 -5.61
CA PHE A 361 3.85 -11.32 -4.89
C PHE A 361 3.75 -11.14 -3.37
N ASP A 362 3.26 -12.16 -2.67
CA ASP A 362 3.47 -12.36 -1.23
C ASP A 362 3.63 -13.86 -0.93
N GLY A 363 4.88 -14.34 -0.95
CA GLY A 363 5.18 -15.77 -0.90
C GLY A 363 4.63 -16.53 -2.12
N ASP A 364 3.66 -17.42 -1.87
CA ASP A 364 2.96 -18.18 -2.92
C ASP A 364 1.81 -17.40 -3.57
N LEU A 365 1.29 -16.38 -2.90
CA LEU A 365 0.21 -15.53 -3.42
C LEU A 365 0.74 -14.63 -4.53
N PHE A 366 -0.05 -14.52 -5.59
CA PHE A 366 0.06 -13.45 -6.58
C PHE A 366 -1.30 -12.77 -6.73
N ALA A 367 -1.32 -11.44 -6.71
CA ALA A 367 -2.52 -10.66 -6.99
C ALA A 367 -2.26 -9.69 -8.15
N GLY A 368 -3.31 -9.32 -8.86
CA GLY A 368 -3.26 -8.38 -9.97
C GLY A 368 -4.52 -7.50 -10.02
N VAL A 369 -4.39 -6.28 -10.53
CA VAL A 369 -5.51 -5.35 -10.71
C VAL A 369 -5.68 -5.01 -12.18
N SER A 370 -6.92 -4.73 -12.58
CA SER A 370 -7.27 -4.40 -13.96
C SER A 370 -8.00 -3.07 -14.10
N ARG A 371 -8.05 -2.58 -15.34
CA ARG A 371 -8.73 -1.33 -15.73
C ARG A 371 -10.21 -1.37 -15.40
N GLY A 372 -10.87 -2.50 -15.68
CA GLY A 372 -12.27 -2.73 -15.34
C GLY A 372 -12.57 -2.87 -13.86
N GLY A 373 -11.62 -2.55 -12.97
CA GLY A 373 -11.78 -2.60 -11.52
C GLY A 373 -11.88 -4.00 -10.95
N ARG A 374 -11.22 -4.96 -11.61
CA ARG A 374 -11.18 -6.34 -11.14
C ARG A 374 -9.85 -6.62 -10.44
N VAL A 375 -9.91 -7.52 -9.47
CA VAL A 375 -8.75 -8.01 -8.74
C VAL A 375 -8.64 -9.51 -8.93
N PHE A 376 -7.58 -9.91 -9.63
CA PHE A 376 -7.22 -11.30 -9.82
C PHE A 376 -6.44 -11.78 -8.59
N ILE A 377 -6.89 -12.86 -7.98
CA ILE A 377 -6.24 -13.49 -6.83
C ILE A 377 -5.79 -14.89 -7.22
N CYS A 378 -4.50 -15.17 -7.09
CA CYS A 378 -3.90 -16.47 -7.30
C CYS A 378 -3.22 -16.95 -6.01
N SER A 379 -3.83 -17.90 -5.31
CA SER A 379 -3.37 -18.36 -3.99
C SER A 379 -2.02 -19.10 -4.02
N ASN A 380 -1.69 -19.71 -5.16
CA ASN A 380 -0.40 -20.32 -5.45
C ASN A 380 -0.05 -20.20 -6.93
N TRP A 381 0.76 -19.19 -7.26
CA TRP A 381 1.09 -18.88 -8.66
C TRP A 381 1.87 -20.00 -9.34
N ARG A 382 2.79 -20.67 -8.64
CA ARG A 382 3.59 -21.76 -9.21
C ARG A 382 2.70 -22.93 -9.64
N LYS A 383 1.78 -23.34 -8.76
CA LYS A 383 0.80 -24.39 -9.08
C LYS A 383 -0.13 -23.96 -10.21
N ALA A 384 -0.59 -22.71 -10.22
CA ALA A 384 -1.50 -22.22 -11.25
C ALA A 384 -0.89 -22.26 -12.67
N LEU A 385 0.44 -22.22 -12.79
CA LEU A 385 1.15 -22.35 -14.07
C LEU A 385 1.23 -23.80 -14.60
N GLU A 386 0.90 -24.82 -13.80
CA GLU A 386 1.06 -26.24 -14.19
C GLU A 386 0.00 -26.72 -15.20
N GLY A 387 -1.15 -26.05 -15.30
CA GLY A 387 -2.22 -26.40 -16.25
C GLY A 387 -3.60 -25.89 -15.84
N SER A 388 -4.59 -26.06 -16.72
CA SER A 388 -5.92 -25.45 -16.57
C SER A 388 -6.69 -25.87 -15.32
N THR A 389 -6.62 -27.14 -14.92
CA THR A 389 -7.24 -27.62 -13.67
C THR A 389 -6.60 -26.99 -12.44
N SER A 390 -5.27 -26.87 -12.43
CA SER A 390 -4.54 -26.26 -11.32
C SER A 390 -4.76 -24.75 -11.29
N PHE A 391 -4.78 -24.09 -12.44
CA PHE A 391 -5.19 -22.68 -12.57
C PHE A 391 -6.56 -22.47 -11.93
N ALA A 392 -7.56 -23.26 -12.33
CA ALA A 392 -8.91 -23.13 -11.78
C ALA A 392 -9.00 -23.31 -10.26
N ALA A 393 -8.20 -24.22 -9.70
CA ALA A 393 -8.17 -24.51 -8.27
C ALA A 393 -7.45 -23.44 -7.42
N ASN A 394 -6.63 -22.60 -8.04
CA ASN A 394 -5.79 -21.63 -7.35
C ASN A 394 -6.13 -20.18 -7.71
N THR A 395 -7.12 -19.91 -8.58
CA THR A 395 -7.45 -18.55 -9.01
C THR A 395 -8.91 -18.17 -8.81
N CYS A 396 -9.15 -16.91 -8.46
CA CYS A 396 -10.46 -16.30 -8.40
C CYS A 396 -10.41 -14.81 -8.77
N MET A 397 -11.58 -14.21 -8.95
CA MET A 397 -11.75 -12.82 -9.35
C MET A 397 -12.62 -12.09 -8.33
N ILE A 398 -12.22 -10.87 -7.95
CA ILE A 398 -13.05 -9.94 -7.20
C ILE A 398 -13.40 -8.78 -8.12
N GLU A 399 -14.68 -8.47 -8.27
CA GLU A 399 -15.18 -7.35 -9.04
C GLU A 399 -15.56 -6.18 -8.12
N CYS A 400 -15.21 -4.98 -8.55
CA CYS A 400 -15.56 -3.72 -7.90
C CYS A 400 -16.19 -2.80 -8.94
N ASP A 401 -17.07 -1.91 -8.50
CA ASP A 401 -17.64 -0.87 -9.34
C ASP A 401 -16.53 0.06 -9.83
N SER A 402 -16.34 0.15 -11.15
CA SER A 402 -15.31 0.94 -11.79
C SER A 402 -15.72 1.30 -13.21
N ASP A 403 -15.47 2.56 -13.57
CA ASP A 403 -15.55 3.08 -14.94
C ASP A 403 -14.16 3.07 -15.64
N GLY A 404 -13.13 2.57 -14.97
CA GLY A 404 -11.75 2.53 -15.47
C GLY A 404 -11.02 3.87 -15.53
N SER A 405 -11.67 4.96 -15.10
CA SER A 405 -11.12 6.32 -15.17
C SER A 405 -9.90 6.56 -14.28
N THR A 406 -9.67 5.70 -13.29
CA THR A 406 -8.57 5.82 -12.31
C THR A 406 -7.47 4.78 -12.48
N PHE A 407 -7.49 4.06 -13.61
CA PHE A 407 -6.44 3.09 -13.97
C PHE A 407 -5.20 3.78 -14.56
N ASP A 408 -4.85 4.95 -14.03
CA ASP A 408 -3.65 5.67 -14.41
C ASP A 408 -2.43 4.80 -14.11
N LEU A 409 -1.59 4.59 -15.14
CA LEU A 409 -0.36 3.81 -15.01
C LEU A 409 -0.63 2.42 -14.40
N GLY A 410 -1.63 1.69 -14.92
CA GLY A 410 -1.88 0.30 -14.55
C GLY A 410 -2.47 0.07 -13.14
N GLY A 411 -2.93 1.13 -12.47
CA GLY A 411 -3.52 1.04 -11.14
C GLY A 411 -2.51 0.69 -10.04
N TRP A 412 -3.02 0.64 -8.80
CA TRP A 412 -2.19 0.54 -7.60
C TRP A 412 -2.53 -0.69 -6.78
N LEU A 413 -1.49 -1.40 -6.35
CA LEU A 413 -1.61 -2.67 -5.63
C LEU A 413 -0.53 -2.78 -4.55
N SER A 414 -0.92 -3.29 -3.39
CA SER A 414 -0.02 -3.76 -2.34
C SER A 414 -0.55 -5.06 -1.75
N VAL A 415 0.32 -6.04 -1.54
CA VAL A 415 -0.02 -7.32 -0.91
C VAL A 415 0.89 -7.57 0.27
N ARG A 416 0.32 -7.91 1.43
CA ARG A 416 1.08 -8.28 2.64
C ARG A 416 0.21 -9.01 3.64
N ASP A 417 0.73 -10.09 4.24
CA ASP A 417 0.07 -10.87 5.31
C ASP A 417 -1.40 -11.15 5.01
N ARG A 418 -1.63 -11.74 3.83
CA ARG A 418 -2.98 -12.15 3.38
C ARG A 418 -3.96 -10.97 3.31
N ARG A 419 -3.45 -9.79 2.93
CA ARG A 419 -4.24 -8.61 2.61
C ARG A 419 -3.86 -8.12 1.23
N VAL A 420 -4.87 -7.85 0.42
CA VAL A 420 -4.73 -7.25 -0.89
C VAL A 420 -5.31 -5.85 -0.82
N MET A 421 -4.46 -4.86 -1.04
CA MET A 421 -4.80 -3.46 -1.00
C MET A 421 -4.73 -2.88 -2.42
N PHE A 422 -5.79 -2.24 -2.88
CA PHE A 422 -5.88 -1.67 -4.23
C PHE A 422 -6.77 -0.42 -4.24
N GLU A 423 -6.60 0.43 -5.24
CA GLU A 423 -7.41 1.62 -5.45
C GLU A 423 -8.43 1.37 -6.55
N ILE A 424 -9.65 1.83 -6.34
CA ILE A 424 -10.62 2.08 -7.40
C ILE A 424 -11.28 3.43 -7.08
N GLN A 425 -11.21 4.37 -8.01
CA GLN A 425 -11.76 5.72 -7.88
C GLN A 425 -11.20 6.46 -6.64
N ASP A 426 -12.07 6.93 -5.75
CA ASP A 426 -11.71 7.72 -4.55
C ASP A 426 -11.44 6.85 -3.30
N ARG A 427 -11.28 5.54 -3.49
CA ARG A 427 -11.20 4.55 -2.41
C ARG A 427 -10.03 3.61 -2.56
N VAL A 428 -9.37 3.38 -1.44
CA VAL A 428 -8.45 2.27 -1.25
C VAL A 428 -9.20 1.16 -0.51
N TYR A 429 -9.23 -0.02 -1.09
CA TYR A 429 -9.79 -1.24 -0.52
C TYR A 429 -8.69 -2.06 0.12
N VAL A 430 -8.97 -2.68 1.27
CA VAL A 430 -8.12 -3.65 1.93
C VAL A 430 -8.94 -4.92 2.12
N VAL A 431 -8.74 -5.88 1.22
CA VAL A 431 -9.43 -7.16 1.23
C VAL A 431 -8.59 -8.20 1.95
N SER A 432 -9.18 -8.85 2.94
CA SER A 432 -8.56 -9.94 3.69
C SER A 432 -8.75 -11.29 2.99
N LEU A 433 -7.72 -12.13 3.03
CA LEU A 433 -7.74 -13.52 2.60
C LEU A 433 -7.68 -14.47 3.81
N ASP A 434 -8.04 -15.73 3.62
CA ASP A 434 -7.86 -16.80 4.61
C ASP A 434 -6.38 -17.22 4.77
N ASP A 435 -6.14 -18.19 5.63
CA ASP A 435 -4.79 -18.71 5.89
C ASP A 435 -4.20 -19.48 4.69
N GLU A 436 -5.03 -19.85 3.70
CA GLU A 436 -4.68 -20.49 2.44
C GLU A 436 -4.67 -19.53 1.24
N ASN A 437 -4.65 -18.21 1.48
CA ASN A 437 -4.66 -17.15 0.46
C ASN A 437 -5.90 -17.14 -0.44
N ARG A 438 -7.08 -17.50 0.08
CA ARG A 438 -8.35 -17.50 -0.65
C ARG A 438 -9.29 -16.41 -0.15
N VAL A 439 -10.16 -15.99 -1.06
CA VAL A 439 -11.25 -15.04 -0.76
C VAL A 439 -12.33 -15.77 0.04
N ILE A 440 -12.76 -15.18 1.15
CA ILE A 440 -13.86 -15.70 1.98
C ILE A 440 -15.12 -14.87 1.71
N PRO A 441 -16.20 -15.46 1.20
CA PRO A 441 -17.47 -14.75 1.01
C PRO A 441 -18.25 -14.60 2.32
N GLY A 442 -19.04 -13.52 2.41
CA GLY A 442 -20.05 -13.27 3.43
C GLY A 442 -19.57 -12.49 4.66
N ASP A 443 -20.55 -12.10 5.48
CA ASP A 443 -20.36 -11.50 6.82
C ASP A 443 -20.01 -12.54 7.89
N ASP A 444 -19.96 -13.82 7.49
CA ASP A 444 -19.65 -14.93 8.36
C ASP A 444 -18.28 -14.65 8.97
N LYS A 445 -18.19 -14.73 10.31
CA LYS A 445 -17.14 -14.15 11.18
C LYS A 445 -15.72 -14.40 10.65
N SER A 446 -15.33 -13.66 9.62
CA SER A 446 -14.00 -13.77 9.06
C SER A 446 -13.08 -13.39 10.19
N SER A 447 -12.09 -14.23 10.46
CA SER A 447 -11.05 -13.92 11.43
C SER A 447 -10.34 -12.62 11.07
N ARG A 448 -10.47 -12.15 9.81
CA ARG A 448 -9.89 -10.94 9.26
C ARG A 448 -10.94 -10.17 8.44
N PRO A 449 -11.52 -9.07 8.96
CA PRO A 449 -12.46 -8.26 8.22
C PRO A 449 -11.77 -7.49 7.08
N SER A 450 -12.53 -7.16 6.05
CA SER A 450 -12.12 -6.28 4.96
C SER A 450 -12.66 -4.88 5.22
N PHE A 451 -11.93 -3.86 4.76
CA PHE A 451 -12.35 -2.46 4.94
C PHE A 451 -11.85 -1.57 3.81
N THR A 452 -12.40 -0.37 3.72
CA THR A 452 -12.00 0.68 2.77
C THR A 452 -11.62 1.96 3.51
N LEU A 453 -10.80 2.80 2.87
CA LEU A 453 -10.41 4.13 3.33
C LEU A 453 -10.33 5.10 2.13
N ALA A 454 -10.53 6.39 2.39
CA ALA A 454 -10.49 7.41 1.34
C ALA A 454 -9.06 7.68 0.83
N SER A 455 -8.89 7.80 -0.50
CA SER A 455 -7.62 8.21 -1.13
C SER A 455 -7.47 9.74 -1.22
N CYS A 456 -8.54 10.50 -0.99
CA CYS A 456 -8.55 11.96 -1.03
C CYS A 456 -9.49 12.57 0.01
N LEU A 457 -9.36 13.89 0.23
CA LEU A 457 -10.18 14.66 1.16
C LEU A 457 -11.65 14.80 0.72
N SER A 458 -11.89 14.84 -0.59
CA SER A 458 -13.21 14.97 -1.20
C SER A 458 -13.15 14.33 -2.58
N SER A 459 -14.23 13.69 -3.04
CA SER A 459 -14.31 13.10 -4.39
C SER A 459 -14.05 14.13 -5.50
N GLN A 460 -14.37 15.40 -5.25
CA GLN A 460 -14.06 16.50 -6.18
C GLN A 460 -12.56 16.73 -6.37
N LEU A 461 -11.74 16.30 -5.40
CA LEU A 461 -10.28 16.37 -5.40
C LEU A 461 -9.65 15.01 -5.74
N ALA A 462 -10.44 14.04 -6.22
CA ALA A 462 -9.92 12.72 -6.53
C ALA A 462 -8.85 12.85 -7.63
N VAL A 463 -7.64 12.45 -7.27
CA VAL A 463 -6.54 12.22 -8.19
C VAL A 463 -6.03 10.84 -7.80
N PRO A 464 -5.80 9.93 -8.76
CA PRO A 464 -5.41 8.57 -8.44
C PRO A 464 -4.20 8.53 -7.53
N VAL A 465 -4.13 7.52 -6.68
CA VAL A 465 -2.97 7.25 -5.84
C VAL A 465 -1.72 7.17 -6.72
N SER A 466 -0.56 7.50 -6.18
CA SER A 466 0.72 7.28 -6.86
C SER A 466 1.71 6.55 -5.95
N PHE A 467 1.29 6.13 -4.77
CA PHE A 467 1.96 5.10 -4.00
C PHE A 467 1.01 4.59 -2.92
N MET A 468 0.99 3.28 -2.69
CA MET A 468 0.36 2.69 -1.53
C MET A 468 1.14 1.47 -1.05
N SER A 469 1.20 1.25 0.26
CA SER A 469 1.75 0.02 0.81
C SER A 469 1.25 -0.32 2.21
N LEU A 470 1.14 -1.61 2.49
CA LEU A 470 0.89 -2.18 3.81
C LEU A 470 2.20 -2.46 4.54
N TYR A 471 2.28 -2.10 5.82
CA TYR A 471 3.41 -2.38 6.70
C TYR A 471 2.95 -3.03 8.01
N ASP A 472 3.88 -3.33 8.92
CA ASP A 472 3.59 -4.10 10.14
C ASP A 472 2.49 -3.46 11.00
N ASP A 473 2.56 -2.13 11.17
CA ASP A 473 1.66 -1.39 12.07
C ASP A 473 0.97 -0.19 11.40
N CYS A 474 1.08 -0.05 10.08
CA CYS A 474 0.50 1.09 9.38
C CYS A 474 0.20 0.81 7.91
N ILE A 475 -0.66 1.66 7.36
CA ILE A 475 -0.91 1.82 5.93
C ILE A 475 -0.32 3.17 5.52
N MET A 476 0.46 3.22 4.43
CA MET A 476 0.90 4.49 3.86
C MET A 476 0.40 4.64 2.44
N THR A 477 -0.15 5.80 2.11
CA THR A 477 -0.63 6.14 0.77
C THR A 477 -0.20 7.56 0.41
N THR A 478 -0.10 7.86 -0.88
CA THR A 478 -0.28 9.25 -1.31
C THR A 478 -1.74 9.63 -1.11
N TYR A 479 -1.99 10.87 -0.71
CA TYR A 479 -3.31 11.36 -0.38
C TYR A 479 -3.50 12.76 -0.93
N THR A 480 -4.61 12.98 -1.61
CA THR A 480 -4.94 14.31 -2.15
C THR A 480 -5.70 15.11 -1.10
N THR A 481 -5.14 16.26 -0.74
CA THR A 481 -5.70 17.15 0.30
C THR A 481 -5.53 18.60 -0.11
N LEU A 482 -5.94 19.48 0.79
CA LEU A 482 -5.82 20.92 0.65
C LEU A 482 -4.68 21.46 1.50
N ARG A 483 -4.03 22.51 0.97
CA ARG A 483 -2.95 23.23 1.66
C ARG A 483 -3.26 24.72 1.71
N HIS A 484 -2.98 25.33 2.87
CA HIS A 484 -2.93 26.78 3.00
C HIS A 484 -1.61 27.35 2.45
N ARG A 485 -1.69 28.33 1.54
CA ARG A 485 -0.52 29.10 1.08
C ARG A 485 -0.53 30.51 1.66
N ASP A 486 0.63 30.92 2.18
CA ASP A 486 0.88 32.26 2.72
C ASP A 486 1.41 33.28 1.67
N ARG A 487 1.71 32.88 0.42
CA ARG A 487 2.25 33.78 -0.63
C ARG A 487 1.58 33.60 -1.99
N SER A 488 1.35 34.71 -2.70
CA SER A 488 0.84 34.73 -4.09
C SER A 488 1.95 34.46 -5.09
N ILE A 489 1.62 33.76 -6.19
CA ILE A 489 2.56 33.40 -7.26
C ILE A 489 2.61 34.46 -8.37
N PHE A 490 1.52 35.22 -8.58
CA PHE A 490 1.46 36.23 -9.64
C PHE A 490 1.45 37.65 -9.07
N GLN A 491 2.26 38.54 -9.67
CA GLN A 491 2.22 39.99 -9.39
C GLN A 491 0.85 40.62 -9.71
N LEU A 492 0.01 39.94 -10.50
CA LEU A 492 -1.37 40.34 -10.81
C LEU A 492 -2.43 39.82 -9.82
N ALA A 493 -2.08 38.84 -8.96
CA ALA A 493 -2.96 38.32 -7.93
C ALA A 493 -2.59 38.90 -6.55
N GLN A 494 -2.58 40.22 -6.43
CA GLN A 494 -2.58 40.88 -5.13
C GLN A 494 -3.94 40.62 -4.45
N ASN A 495 -3.94 39.78 -3.40
CA ASN A 495 -4.96 39.61 -2.35
C ASN A 495 -5.61 38.22 -2.15
N ARG A 496 -5.20 37.15 -2.82
CA ARG A 496 -5.75 35.80 -2.52
C ARG A 496 -4.81 34.97 -1.63
N ARG A 497 -5.07 34.98 -0.31
CA ARG A 497 -4.70 33.86 0.57
C ARG A 497 -5.53 32.66 0.11
N GLY A 498 -4.90 31.71 -0.57
CA GLY A 498 -5.57 30.60 -1.25
C GLY A 498 -5.36 29.26 -0.55
N VAL A 499 -6.36 28.40 -0.65
CA VAL A 499 -6.27 26.98 -0.36
C VAL A 499 -6.13 26.27 -1.71
N LEU A 500 -5.09 25.47 -1.90
CA LEU A 500 -4.87 24.74 -3.16
C LEU A 500 -4.85 23.22 -2.93
N PRO A 501 -5.33 22.42 -3.91
CA PRO A 501 -5.08 20.99 -3.96
C PRO A 501 -3.58 20.67 -3.93
N THR A 502 -3.22 19.59 -3.26
CA THR A 502 -1.86 19.05 -3.24
C THR A 502 -1.89 17.56 -2.92
N LYS A 503 -0.81 16.85 -3.30
CA LYS A 503 -0.61 15.44 -2.96
C LYS A 503 0.45 15.31 -1.86
N VAL A 504 0.10 14.61 -0.79
CA VAL A 504 0.93 14.43 0.42
C VAL A 504 1.08 12.95 0.74
N ILE A 505 1.91 12.62 1.72
CA ILE A 505 2.03 11.26 2.25
C ILE A 505 1.11 11.14 3.47
N ARG A 506 0.16 10.22 3.42
CA ARG A 506 -0.73 9.87 4.54
C ARG A 506 -0.27 8.57 5.15
N ILE A 507 -0.17 8.55 6.48
CA ILE A 507 0.10 7.36 7.27
C ILE A 507 -1.10 7.13 8.20
N LEU A 508 -1.69 5.94 8.12
CA LEU A 508 -2.67 5.44 9.08
C LEU A 508 -2.01 4.36 9.92
N SER A 509 -1.62 4.70 11.15
CA SER A 509 -1.08 3.75 12.12
C SER A 509 -2.20 2.97 12.81
N LEU A 510 -2.07 1.65 12.84
CA LEU A 510 -2.91 0.70 13.56
C LEU A 510 -2.28 0.25 14.88
N ALA A 511 -1.14 0.81 15.26
CA ALA A 511 -0.48 0.51 16.52
C ALA A 511 -1.39 0.89 17.71
N PRO A 512 -1.75 -0.04 18.61
CA PRO A 512 -2.43 0.28 19.86
C PRO A 512 -1.56 1.13 20.80
N ASP A 513 -2.17 1.78 21.80
CA ASP A 513 -1.36 2.44 22.83
C ASP A 513 -0.62 1.40 23.69
N THR A 514 0.67 1.67 23.93
CA THR A 514 1.54 0.83 24.76
C THR A 514 1.58 1.27 26.22
N ALA A 515 1.19 2.52 26.51
CA ALA A 515 1.01 3.00 27.87
C ALA A 515 -0.17 2.26 28.52
N GLY A 516 0.14 1.37 29.48
CA GLY A 516 -0.85 0.50 30.10
C GLY A 516 -1.97 1.27 30.80
N ASN A 517 -3.18 0.71 30.74
CA ASN A 517 -4.33 1.00 31.59
C ASN A 517 -3.95 1.58 32.96
N ASN A 518 -4.32 2.83 33.18
CA ASN A 518 -4.95 3.24 34.43
C ASN A 518 -6.27 3.91 34.04
N ASP A 519 -7.34 3.38 34.63
CA ASP A 519 -8.72 3.86 34.67
C ASP A 519 -9.64 3.67 33.46
N ASP A 520 -10.73 2.98 33.77
CA ASP A 520 -12.08 3.22 33.25
C ASP A 520 -12.35 4.74 33.16
N THR A 521 -12.04 5.36 32.03
CA THR A 521 -12.81 6.53 31.60
C THR A 521 -13.87 6.07 30.63
N MET A 522 -15.02 5.76 31.23
CA MET A 522 -16.33 5.95 30.64
C MET A 522 -16.31 7.10 29.62
N LEU A 523 -16.88 6.82 28.47
CA LEU A 523 -17.29 7.74 27.42
C LEU A 523 -17.72 9.11 27.99
N GLY A 524 -16.80 10.06 27.96
CA GLY A 524 -17.09 11.47 28.07
C GLY A 524 -17.18 12.04 26.67
N ALA A 525 -18.40 12.19 26.16
CA ALA A 525 -18.68 13.04 24.99
C ALA A 525 -18.30 14.48 25.35
N GLY A 526 -17.03 14.83 25.14
CA GLY A 526 -16.56 16.21 25.19
C GLY A 526 -17.10 16.94 23.97
N THR A 527 -18.21 17.65 24.14
CA THR A 527 -18.68 18.68 23.22
C THR A 527 -17.69 19.85 23.23
N GLY A 528 -16.53 19.64 22.60
CA GLY A 528 -15.66 20.71 22.15
C GLY A 528 -16.34 21.39 20.97
N HIS A 529 -17.15 22.41 21.25
CA HIS A 529 -17.52 23.40 20.24
C HIS A 529 -16.25 24.14 19.81
N SER A 530 -15.50 23.58 18.85
CA SER A 530 -14.83 24.45 17.90
C SER A 530 -15.93 24.95 16.99
N GLU A 531 -16.25 26.25 17.07
CA GLU A 531 -17.03 26.92 16.04
C GLU A 531 -16.36 26.65 14.70
N SER A 532 -16.88 25.66 13.97
CA SER A 532 -16.51 25.45 12.58
C SER A 532 -17.03 26.68 11.86
N GLN A 533 -16.13 27.59 11.53
CA GLN A 533 -16.38 28.58 10.50
C GLN A 533 -16.51 27.79 9.19
N ASN A 534 -17.71 27.24 8.96
CA ASN A 534 -18.20 26.79 7.68
C ASN A 534 -18.24 28.04 6.78
N ARG A 535 -17.09 28.42 6.23
CA ARG A 535 -17.06 29.21 5.01
C ARG A 535 -17.39 28.25 3.88
N ASP A 536 -18.26 28.66 2.97
CA ASP A 536 -18.55 27.95 1.73
C ASP A 536 -17.25 27.76 0.93
N TYR A 537 -16.56 26.64 1.15
CA TYR A 537 -15.38 26.24 0.38
C TYR A 537 -15.76 25.68 -0.99
N GLN A 538 -17.01 25.27 -1.19
CA GLN A 538 -17.50 24.62 -2.41
C GLN A 538 -17.43 25.51 -3.67
N THR A 539 -17.54 26.83 -3.53
CA THR A 539 -17.52 27.76 -4.67
C THR A 539 -16.12 28.25 -5.05
N LEU A 540 -15.13 28.14 -4.15
CA LEU A 540 -13.75 28.60 -4.38
C LEU A 540 -12.85 27.53 -5.03
N LEU A 541 -13.29 26.26 -5.10
CA LEU A 541 -12.47 25.15 -5.59
C LEU A 541 -12.51 24.94 -7.11
N ARG A 542 -13.57 25.33 -7.82
CA ARG A 542 -13.79 24.80 -9.19
C ARG A 542 -12.77 25.30 -10.22
N GLU A 543 -12.43 26.58 -10.23
CA GLU A 543 -11.46 27.15 -11.18
C GLU A 543 -10.01 26.75 -10.83
N ASP A 544 -9.65 26.76 -9.54
CA ASP A 544 -8.32 26.34 -9.08
C ASP A 544 -8.12 24.82 -9.22
N MET A 545 -9.18 24.01 -9.09
CA MET A 545 -9.15 22.58 -9.41
C MET A 545 -9.06 22.32 -10.90
N LEU A 546 -9.77 23.08 -11.75
CA LEU A 546 -9.64 22.94 -13.19
C LEU A 546 -8.21 23.28 -13.63
N GLN A 547 -7.58 24.33 -13.09
CA GLN A 547 -6.15 24.59 -13.36
C GLN A 547 -5.22 23.49 -12.83
N PHE A 548 -5.53 22.89 -11.66
CA PHE A 548 -4.73 21.78 -11.14
C PHE A 548 -4.88 20.51 -11.99
N VAL A 549 -6.10 20.15 -12.37
CA VAL A 549 -6.40 19.00 -13.24
C VAL A 549 -5.89 19.24 -14.66
N GLN A 550 -5.97 20.46 -15.18
CA GLN A 550 -5.47 20.82 -16.50
C GLN A 550 -3.93 20.87 -16.54
N MET A 551 -3.28 21.33 -15.47
CA MET A 551 -1.82 21.15 -15.29
C MET A 551 -1.43 19.66 -15.18
N LEU A 552 -2.31 18.80 -14.65
CA LEU A 552 -2.09 17.35 -14.62
C LEU A 552 -2.36 16.67 -15.97
N ALA A 553 -3.21 17.24 -16.83
CA ALA A 553 -3.62 16.70 -18.12
C ALA A 553 -2.75 17.20 -19.30
N ASP A 554 -2.47 18.51 -19.36
CA ASP A 554 -1.71 19.15 -20.45
C ASP A 554 -0.23 18.71 -20.48
N GLU A 555 0.33 18.16 -19.39
CA GLU A 555 1.74 17.71 -19.30
C GLU A 555 1.91 16.18 -19.45
N ALA A 556 0.81 15.45 -19.65
CA ALA A 556 0.83 14.05 -20.11
C ALA A 556 1.01 13.94 -21.65
N GLU A 557 0.89 15.07 -22.37
CA GLU A 557 1.04 15.14 -23.84
C GLU A 557 2.50 15.00 -24.33
N ASP A 558 3.50 15.15 -23.45
CA ASP A 558 4.93 15.14 -23.81
C ASP A 558 5.59 13.74 -23.80
N ASP A 559 4.89 12.68 -23.35
CA ASP A 559 5.32 11.29 -23.53
C ASP A 559 4.62 10.74 -24.79
N GLU A 560 5.30 10.78 -25.95
CA GLU A 560 4.82 10.41 -27.31
C GLU A 560 4.21 8.99 -27.47
N GLY A 561 4.07 8.20 -26.40
CA GLY A 561 3.40 6.89 -26.38
C GLY A 561 1.95 6.89 -25.91
N ASP A 562 1.46 7.98 -25.29
CA ASP A 562 0.13 8.02 -24.63
C ASP A 562 -0.91 8.91 -25.36
N VAL A 563 -0.59 9.37 -26.58
CA VAL A 563 -1.42 10.31 -27.38
C VAL A 563 -2.79 9.72 -27.77
N GLU A 564 -2.91 8.41 -27.93
CA GLU A 564 -4.15 7.80 -28.44
C GLU A 564 -5.20 7.58 -27.33
N ALA A 565 -4.79 7.55 -26.05
CA ALA A 565 -5.72 7.44 -24.90
C ALA A 565 -6.26 8.79 -24.41
N ALA A 566 -5.51 9.88 -24.61
CA ALA A 566 -5.90 11.23 -24.21
C ALA A 566 -6.94 11.85 -25.16
N LEU A 567 -6.93 11.48 -26.44
CA LEU A 567 -7.87 12.00 -27.45
C LEU A 567 -9.31 11.47 -27.27
N GLU A 568 -9.53 10.36 -26.57
CA GLU A 568 -10.88 9.86 -26.22
C GLU A 568 -11.52 10.59 -25.02
N LEU A 569 -10.74 11.35 -24.25
CA LEU A 569 -11.22 12.10 -23.07
C LEU A 569 -11.85 13.46 -23.41
N ILE A 570 -11.65 13.96 -24.63
CA ILE A 570 -12.26 15.20 -25.12
C ILE A 570 -13.41 14.78 -26.04
N GLY A 571 -14.57 14.47 -25.46
CA GLY A 571 -15.79 14.27 -26.23
C GLY A 571 -16.06 15.45 -27.16
N ASP A 572 -16.60 15.16 -28.35
CA ASP A 572 -16.92 16.10 -29.44
C ASP A 572 -17.38 17.46 -28.91
N VAL A 573 -16.48 18.45 -28.93
CA VAL A 573 -16.86 19.85 -28.82
C VAL A 573 -17.46 20.21 -30.18
N GLU A 574 -18.78 20.32 -30.24
CA GLU A 574 -19.49 20.84 -31.40
C GLU A 574 -18.86 22.17 -31.85
N ASP A 575 -18.52 22.24 -33.14
CA ASP A 575 -17.91 23.38 -33.82
C ASP A 575 -18.62 24.71 -33.47
N PRO A 576 -17.89 25.76 -33.04
CA PRO A 576 -18.45 27.08 -32.86
C PRO A 576 -18.47 27.84 -34.20
N GLU A 577 -19.23 27.34 -35.17
CA GLU A 577 -19.63 28.09 -36.37
C GLU A 577 -21.16 28.13 -36.45
N ASP A 578 -21.83 28.86 -35.55
CA ASP A 578 -23.22 29.34 -35.74
C ASP A 578 -23.66 30.32 -34.64
N LEU A 579 -22.92 31.42 -34.46
CA LEU A 579 -23.41 32.61 -33.73
C LEU A 579 -23.08 33.91 -34.47
N GLU A 580 -23.47 33.97 -35.75
CA GLU A 580 -23.74 35.23 -36.45
C GLU A 580 -25.14 35.18 -37.07
N ALA A 581 -26.17 35.34 -36.23
CA ALA A 581 -27.45 35.96 -36.59
C ALA A 581 -28.38 35.95 -35.37
N LEU A 582 -28.59 37.12 -34.76
CA LEU A 582 -29.90 37.72 -34.45
C LEU A 582 -29.73 38.89 -33.46
N ASP A 583 -30.07 40.07 -33.99
CA ASP A 583 -30.26 41.43 -33.42
C ASP A 583 -29.05 42.25 -32.94
#